data_AF-A0A672SFF2-F1
#
_entry.id   AF-A0A672SFF2-F1
#
_cell.length_a   1.000
_cell.length_b   1.000
_cell.length_c   1.000
_cell.angle_alpha   90.00
_cell.angle_beta   90.00
_cell.angle_gamma   90.00
#
_symmetry.space_group_name_H-M   'P 1'
#
loop_
_entity.id
_entity.type
_entity.pdbx_description
1 polymer ?
#
loop_
_entity_poly.entity_id
_entity_poly.type
_entity_poly.pdbx_seq_one_letter_code
_entity_poly.pdbx_strand_id
1 'polypeptide(L)'
;MYVLGEPLYLFVGLSFKKEIKVPKAALKLANKPACPVVYGRQAKTNKQGSVTSSRSIQVDFYHVFKGKYVVCFDPLDGSSNIDCLASIGTIFAIYRKCTDSDPSEKDALQPGRNIVAAGYALYGSATMIVLSTGQGVNCFMLDPAIGEFILVDRDVKIKKKGKIYSLNEGYALYFDPAVTEYLQKKKFPEDGSAPYGARYVGSMVADVHRTLVYGGIFLYPANVKSPKGKLRLLYECNPMAFIMEQAGGMATTGTTNILDIQPESLHQRVPVVMGSPDDVREYISIFQKHHK
;
A
#
# COMPACT_ATOMS: atom_id res chain seq x y z
N MET A 1 14.01 20.44 5.16
CA MET A 1 14.99 19.36 5.37
C MET A 1 14.75 18.79 6.77
N TYR A 2 13.84 17.84 6.92
CA TYR A 2 13.64 17.12 8.18
C TYR A 2 14.46 15.83 8.10
N VAL A 3 15.70 15.87 8.59
CA VAL A 3 16.52 14.67 8.74
C VAL A 3 16.07 13.99 10.02
N LEU A 4 15.30 12.90 9.91
CA LEU A 4 15.09 11.99 11.04
C LEU A 4 16.41 11.27 11.30
N GLY A 5 17.26 11.86 12.16
CA GLY A 5 18.61 11.39 12.48
C GLY A 5 18.68 10.25 13.49
N GLU A 6 17.66 9.38 13.58
CA GLU A 6 17.66 8.25 14.53
C GLU A 6 17.59 6.89 13.82
N PRO A 7 18.28 5.86 14.37
CA PRO A 7 18.26 4.52 13.79
C PRO A 7 16.83 3.92 13.73
N LEU A 8 16.51 3.26 12.62
CA LEU A 8 15.23 2.60 12.34
C LEU A 8 15.37 1.07 12.49
N TYR A 9 14.34 0.36 12.97
CA TYR A 9 14.21 -1.08 12.73
C TYR A 9 13.41 -1.31 11.44
N LEU A 10 13.98 -2.09 10.54
CA LEU A 10 13.30 -2.49 9.31
C LEU A 10 12.66 -3.87 9.52
N PHE A 11 11.33 -3.96 9.46
CA PHE A 11 10.61 -5.22 9.37
C PHE A 11 10.22 -5.47 7.91
N VAL A 12 10.74 -6.55 7.36
CA VAL A 12 10.78 -6.76 5.92
C VAL A 12 9.60 -7.61 5.47
N GLY A 13 8.61 -6.97 4.84
CA GLY A 13 7.47 -7.63 4.19
C GLY A 13 7.75 -7.94 2.73
N LEU A 14 8.64 -8.89 2.41
CA LEU A 14 8.89 -9.24 1.00
C LEU A 14 7.84 -10.21 0.46
N SER A 15 7.08 -9.80 -0.55
CA SER A 15 6.31 -10.73 -1.39
C SER A 15 6.83 -10.70 -2.83
N PHE A 16 7.99 -11.29 -3.11
CA PHE A 16 8.40 -11.51 -4.50
C PHE A 16 7.61 -12.66 -5.13
N LYS A 17 6.92 -12.39 -6.25
CA LYS A 17 6.25 -13.41 -7.08
C LYS A 17 7.10 -13.97 -8.22
N LYS A 18 8.22 -13.32 -8.56
CA LYS A 18 9.21 -13.77 -9.56
C LYS A 18 10.61 -13.51 -9.04
N GLU A 19 11.56 -14.41 -9.33
CA GLU A 19 12.98 -14.14 -9.10
C GLU A 19 13.45 -13.01 -10.01
N ILE A 20 13.78 -11.86 -9.42
CA ILE A 20 14.52 -10.80 -10.12
C ILE A 20 15.98 -10.96 -9.74
N LYS A 21 16.84 -11.29 -10.73
CA LYS A 21 18.29 -11.20 -10.56
C LYS A 21 18.67 -9.72 -10.43
N VAL A 22 18.83 -9.24 -9.21
CA VAL A 22 19.34 -7.90 -8.93
C VAL A 22 20.80 -7.83 -9.40
N PRO A 23 21.18 -6.89 -10.29
CA PRO A 23 22.57 -6.73 -10.71
C PRO A 23 23.47 -6.41 -9.51
N LYS A 24 24.67 -7.01 -9.46
CA LYS A 24 25.67 -6.81 -8.37
C LYS A 24 26.02 -5.33 -8.10
N ALA A 25 25.74 -4.43 -9.05
CA ALA A 25 25.92 -2.99 -8.89
C ALA A 25 24.90 -2.34 -7.93
N ALA A 26 23.65 -2.83 -7.89
CA ALA A 26 22.62 -2.29 -6.99
C ALA A 26 22.90 -2.61 -5.51
N LEU A 27 23.56 -3.74 -5.23
CA LEU A 27 24.03 -4.10 -3.88
C LEU A 27 25.14 -3.18 -3.35
N LYS A 28 25.94 -2.55 -4.22
CA LYS A 28 27.02 -1.66 -3.78
C LYS A 28 26.52 -0.29 -3.29
N LEU A 29 25.38 0.20 -3.78
CA LEU A 29 24.80 1.46 -3.30
C LEU A 29 24.14 1.34 -1.92
N ALA A 30 23.69 0.16 -1.53
CA ALA A 30 23.06 -0.10 -0.22
C ALA A 30 24.07 -0.21 0.96
N ASN A 31 25.38 -0.26 0.69
CA ASN A 31 26.43 -0.42 1.70
C ASN A 31 27.02 0.92 2.22
N LYS A 32 26.32 2.05 2.05
CA LYS A 32 26.71 3.31 2.71
C LYS A 32 26.06 3.41 4.10
N PRO A 33 26.77 3.94 5.12
CA PRO A 33 26.45 3.78 6.55
C PRO A 33 25.24 4.60 7.08
N ALA A 34 24.27 4.99 6.24
CA ALA A 34 23.20 5.89 6.65
C ALA A 34 21.89 5.20 7.08
N CYS A 35 21.67 3.92 6.78
CA CYS A 35 20.49 3.19 7.23
C CYS A 35 20.70 1.68 7.01
N PRO A 36 20.67 0.82 8.04
CA PRO A 36 20.76 -0.62 7.82
C PRO A 36 19.46 -1.11 7.18
N VAL A 37 19.48 -1.31 5.86
CA VAL A 37 18.42 -1.98 5.12
C VAL A 37 18.65 -3.49 5.22
N VAL A 38 17.77 -4.18 5.94
CA VAL A 38 17.81 -5.64 6.10
C VAL A 38 17.27 -6.32 4.84
N TYR A 39 18.07 -7.22 4.25
CA TYR A 39 17.66 -8.13 3.18
C TYR A 39 17.71 -9.57 3.69
N GLY A 40 16.66 -10.36 3.47
CA GLY A 40 16.65 -11.81 3.73
C GLY A 40 16.63 -12.62 2.43
N ARG A 41 17.61 -13.52 2.24
CA ARG A 41 17.55 -14.62 1.26
C ARG A 41 18.24 -15.85 1.87
N GLN A 42 17.50 -16.93 2.18
CA GLN A 42 18.09 -18.26 2.35
C GLN A 42 17.95 -19.02 1.02
N ALA A 43 19.07 -19.52 0.49
CA ALA A 43 19.06 -20.60 -0.50
C ALA A 43 19.50 -21.88 0.23
N LYS A 44 18.63 -22.90 0.28
CA LYS A 44 19.07 -24.26 0.59
C LYS A 44 19.47 -24.94 -0.71
N THR A 45 20.75 -25.27 -0.84
CA THR A 45 21.23 -26.21 -1.85
C THR A 45 21.01 -27.63 -1.35
N ASN A 46 20.19 -28.41 -2.06
CA ASN A 46 20.12 -29.86 -1.85
C ASN A 46 21.29 -30.52 -2.59
N LYS A 47 21.78 -31.67 -2.08
CA LYS A 47 22.95 -32.43 -2.56
C LYS A 47 22.84 -33.00 -4.00
N GLN A 48 21.89 -32.55 -4.82
CA GLN A 48 21.70 -32.96 -6.22
C GLN A 48 21.63 -31.79 -7.23
N GLY A 49 22.00 -30.56 -6.86
CA GLY A 49 22.14 -29.47 -7.84
C GLY A 49 20.84 -28.91 -8.43
N SER A 50 19.67 -29.32 -7.92
CA SER A 50 18.38 -28.69 -8.23
C SER A 50 17.96 -27.74 -7.10
N VAL A 51 17.65 -26.49 -7.46
CA VAL A 51 17.14 -25.46 -6.55
C VAL A 51 15.61 -25.54 -6.54
N THR A 52 15.03 -26.11 -5.49
CA THR A 52 13.59 -26.03 -5.21
C THR A 52 13.37 -25.07 -4.04
N SER A 53 12.82 -23.89 -4.34
CA SER A 53 12.51 -22.85 -3.36
C SER A 53 11.14 -23.10 -2.70
N SER A 54 11.12 -23.57 -1.45
CA SER A 54 9.94 -23.53 -0.58
C SER A 54 9.75 -22.14 0.03
N ARG A 55 8.50 -21.66 0.04
CA ARG A 55 8.10 -20.29 0.43
C ARG A 55 8.00 -20.11 1.95
N SER A 56 9.11 -19.80 2.60
CA SER A 56 9.13 -19.30 3.98
C SER A 56 9.97 -18.03 4.04
N ILE A 57 9.36 -16.92 4.44
CA ILE A 57 10.05 -15.65 4.72
C ILE A 57 10.51 -15.72 6.17
N GLN A 58 11.81 -15.61 6.40
CA GLN A 58 12.41 -15.55 7.73
C GLN A 58 12.68 -14.08 8.06
N VAL A 59 12.18 -13.61 9.21
CA VAL A 59 12.49 -12.28 9.75
C VAL A 59 13.83 -12.38 10.46
N ASP A 60 14.89 -11.87 9.84
CA ASP A 60 16.22 -11.85 10.45
C ASP A 60 16.45 -10.52 11.19
N PHE A 61 16.76 -10.59 12.49
CA PHE A 61 17.12 -9.44 13.32
C PHE A 61 18.64 -9.26 13.31
N TYR A 62 19.15 -8.17 12.73
CA TYR A 62 20.57 -7.82 12.80
C TYR A 62 20.82 -6.75 13.88
N HIS A 63 21.61 -7.11 14.88
CA HIS A 63 21.79 -6.41 16.17
C HIS A 63 22.70 -5.17 16.17
N VAL A 64 23.00 -4.54 15.03
CA VAL A 64 24.07 -3.53 15.01
C VAL A 64 23.63 -2.16 15.57
N PHE A 65 22.35 -1.79 15.49
CA PHE A 65 21.81 -0.58 16.13
C PHE A 65 20.35 -0.76 16.58
N LYS A 66 20.06 -0.44 17.85
CA LYS A 66 18.69 -0.47 18.41
C LYS A 66 17.94 0.82 18.04
N GLY A 67 17.11 0.76 16.99
CA GLY A 67 16.22 1.86 16.61
C GLY A 67 15.03 2.08 17.57
N LYS A 68 14.14 3.02 17.25
CA LYS A 68 12.86 3.23 17.98
C LYS A 68 11.61 2.98 17.12
N TYR A 69 11.83 2.66 15.84
CA TYR A 69 10.78 2.62 14.83
C TYR A 69 10.70 1.25 14.18
N VAL A 70 9.49 0.84 13.82
CA VAL A 70 9.19 -0.37 13.06
C VAL A 70 8.71 0.05 11.69
N VAL A 71 9.36 -0.41 10.64
CA VAL A 71 8.97 -0.11 9.25
C VAL A 71 8.36 -1.34 8.61
N CYS A 72 7.15 -1.22 8.07
CA CYS A 72 6.49 -2.23 7.24
C CYS A 72 6.43 -1.72 5.80
N PHE A 73 6.92 -2.47 4.81
CA PHE A 73 6.97 -1.99 3.42
C PHE A 73 6.77 -3.08 2.38
N ASP A 74 6.14 -2.70 1.25
CA ASP A 74 6.17 -3.46 0.00
C ASP A 74 7.29 -2.88 -0.87
N PRO A 75 8.36 -3.63 -1.14
CA PRO A 75 9.48 -3.14 -1.95
C PRO A 75 9.06 -2.77 -3.37
N LEU A 76 8.06 -3.47 -3.93
CA LEU A 76 7.72 -3.40 -5.35
C LEU A 76 6.26 -3.84 -5.59
N ASP A 77 5.33 -2.92 -5.32
CA ASP A 77 3.92 -3.05 -5.68
C ASP A 77 3.73 -3.00 -7.20
N GLY A 78 2.72 -3.73 -7.69
CA GLY A 78 2.44 -3.83 -9.12
C GLY A 78 3.37 -4.80 -9.84
N SER A 79 3.94 -5.80 -9.15
CA SER A 79 4.92 -6.71 -9.75
C SER A 79 4.45 -7.43 -11.04
N SER A 80 3.14 -7.61 -11.24
CA SER A 80 2.58 -8.19 -12.47
C SER A 80 2.70 -7.27 -13.69
N ASN A 81 2.95 -5.99 -13.45
CA ASN A 81 3.00 -4.92 -14.45
C ASN A 81 4.43 -4.54 -14.86
N ILE A 82 5.46 -5.20 -14.29
CA ILE A 82 6.87 -4.97 -14.62
C ILE A 82 7.13 -5.27 -16.10
N ASP A 83 6.71 -6.44 -16.57
CA ASP A 83 7.04 -6.93 -17.91
C ASP A 83 6.36 -6.09 -19.02
N CYS A 84 5.27 -5.39 -18.70
CA CYS A 84 4.56 -4.50 -19.65
C CYS A 84 4.87 -3.01 -19.46
N LEU A 85 5.87 -2.67 -18.63
CA LEU A 85 6.31 -1.29 -18.37
C LEU A 85 5.20 -0.35 -17.85
N ALA A 86 4.17 -0.92 -17.22
CA ALA A 86 3.17 -0.12 -16.53
C ALA A 86 3.73 0.39 -15.18
N SER A 87 3.10 1.43 -14.64
CA SER A 87 3.58 2.07 -13.40
C SER A 87 3.57 1.10 -12.23
N ILE A 88 4.64 1.14 -11.44
CA ILE A 88 4.87 0.32 -10.25
C ILE A 88 5.34 1.23 -9.10
N GLY A 89 5.60 0.69 -7.91
CA GLY A 89 6.00 1.54 -6.79
C GLY A 89 6.46 0.80 -5.56
N THR A 90 6.83 1.56 -4.54
CA THR A 90 7.20 1.06 -3.20
C THR A 90 6.27 1.68 -2.19
N ILE A 91 5.76 0.91 -1.23
CA ILE A 91 4.80 1.38 -0.22
C ILE A 91 5.41 1.16 1.15
N PHE A 92 5.28 2.11 2.08
CA PHE A 92 5.84 1.96 3.42
C PHE A 92 4.97 2.63 4.50
N ALA A 93 4.99 2.03 5.69
CA ALA A 93 4.45 2.56 6.94
C ALA A 93 5.53 2.48 8.03
N ILE A 94 5.59 3.50 8.87
CA ILE A 94 6.51 3.61 10.00
C ILE A 94 5.68 3.73 11.26
N TYR A 95 5.98 2.88 12.23
CA TYR A 95 5.39 2.83 13.57
C TYR A 95 6.47 3.12 14.60
N ARG A 96 6.09 3.59 15.79
CA ARG A 96 6.99 3.55 16.95
C ARG A 96 6.92 2.14 17.57
N LYS A 97 8.06 1.59 17.99
CA LYS A 97 8.10 0.33 18.74
C LYS A 97 7.25 0.47 20.01
N CYS A 98 6.38 -0.50 20.28
CA CYS A 98 5.38 -0.43 21.35
C CYS A 98 5.78 -1.19 22.62
N THR A 99 6.84 -2.01 22.57
CA THR A 99 7.35 -2.76 23.73
C THR A 99 8.69 -2.21 24.20
N ASP A 100 9.05 -2.47 25.46
CA ASP A 100 10.40 -2.21 26.00
C ASP A 100 11.36 -3.40 25.84
N SER A 101 10.84 -4.58 25.48
CA SER A 101 11.60 -5.82 25.26
C SER A 101 12.48 -5.75 24.01
N ASP A 102 13.27 -6.78 23.73
CA ASP A 102 13.93 -6.85 22.43
C ASP A 102 12.92 -6.86 21.27
N PRO A 103 13.27 -6.28 20.10
CA PRO A 103 12.37 -6.21 18.96
C PRO A 103 11.82 -7.57 18.56
N SER A 104 10.53 -7.64 18.31
CA SER A 104 9.84 -8.86 17.90
C SER A 104 8.78 -8.57 16.85
N GLU A 105 8.25 -9.61 16.20
CA GLU A 105 7.15 -9.46 15.24
C GLU A 105 5.93 -8.75 15.84
N LYS A 106 5.71 -8.86 17.15
CA LYS A 106 4.61 -8.19 17.86
C LYS A 106 4.69 -6.67 17.74
N ASP A 107 5.89 -6.11 17.62
CA ASP A 107 6.07 -4.66 17.45
C ASP A 107 5.56 -4.17 16.09
N ALA A 108 5.38 -5.05 15.11
CA ALA A 108 4.77 -4.73 13.81
C ALA A 108 3.26 -4.97 13.77
N LEU A 109 2.70 -5.76 14.70
CA LEU A 109 1.27 -6.06 14.80
C LEU A 109 0.51 -4.94 15.50
N GLN A 110 0.59 -3.74 14.94
CA GLN A 110 -0.08 -2.54 15.44
C GLN A 110 -1.18 -2.08 14.48
N PRO A 111 -2.31 -1.54 14.99
CA PRO A 111 -3.33 -0.96 14.13
C PRO A 111 -2.76 0.22 13.35
N GLY A 112 -3.28 0.47 12.15
CA GLY A 112 -2.85 1.57 11.28
C GLY A 112 -2.92 2.95 11.94
N ARG A 113 -3.75 3.12 12.98
CA ARG A 113 -3.79 4.34 13.82
C ARG A 113 -2.46 4.70 14.49
N ASN A 114 -1.57 3.72 14.71
CA ASN A 114 -0.27 3.94 15.37
C ASN A 114 0.84 4.34 14.39
N ILE A 115 0.53 4.53 13.11
CA ILE A 115 1.48 5.02 12.11
C ILE A 115 1.91 6.44 12.48
N VAL A 116 3.22 6.65 12.54
CA VAL A 116 3.84 7.97 12.76
C VAL A 116 4.23 8.64 11.44
N ALA A 117 4.50 7.84 10.41
CA ALA A 117 4.71 8.31 9.05
C ALA A 117 4.41 7.19 8.06
N ALA A 118 3.82 7.51 6.92
CA ALA A 118 3.65 6.56 5.82
C ALA A 118 3.74 7.28 4.48
N GLY A 119 3.92 6.48 3.44
CA GLY A 119 4.03 7.01 2.10
C GLY A 119 4.21 5.92 1.06
N TYR A 120 4.43 6.39 -0.17
CA TYR A 120 4.76 5.53 -1.28
C TYR A 120 5.64 6.28 -2.28
N ALA A 121 6.51 5.54 -2.95
CA ALA A 121 7.18 5.97 -4.17
C ALA A 121 6.43 5.41 -5.37
N LEU A 122 6.05 6.27 -6.31
CA LEU A 122 5.45 5.92 -7.59
C LEU A 122 6.51 6.02 -8.69
N TYR A 123 6.78 4.91 -9.36
CA TYR A 123 7.64 4.83 -10.55
C TYR A 123 6.73 4.88 -11.79
N GLY A 124 6.24 6.09 -12.09
CA GLY A 124 5.36 6.36 -13.22
C GLY A 124 6.10 7.01 -14.40
N SER A 125 5.42 7.90 -15.12
CA SER A 125 6.06 8.77 -16.11
C SER A 125 7.10 9.71 -15.50
N ALA A 126 6.91 10.07 -14.23
CA ALA A 126 7.90 10.67 -13.35
C ALA A 126 7.96 9.87 -12.04
N THR A 127 9.09 9.95 -11.34
CA THR A 127 9.22 9.34 -10.02
C THR A 127 8.77 10.32 -8.95
N MET A 128 7.81 9.92 -8.12
CA MET A 128 7.24 10.75 -7.06
C MET A 128 7.27 10.01 -5.72
N ILE A 129 7.58 10.71 -4.64
CA ILE A 129 7.32 10.27 -3.27
C ILE A 129 6.14 11.04 -2.72
N VAL A 130 5.14 10.33 -2.23
CA VAL A 130 4.03 10.89 -1.46
C VAL A 130 4.23 10.50 0.01
N LEU A 131 4.20 11.48 0.90
CA LEU A 131 4.56 11.31 2.31
C LEU A 131 3.58 12.04 3.23
N SER A 132 3.25 11.41 4.34
CA SER A 132 2.62 12.06 5.49
C SER A 132 3.29 11.63 6.79
N THR A 133 3.42 12.57 7.73
CA THR A 133 3.86 12.36 9.12
C THR A 133 2.71 12.62 10.11
N GLY A 134 1.46 12.52 9.66
CA GLY A 134 0.26 12.78 10.46
C GLY A 134 -0.24 14.22 10.45
N GLN A 135 0.38 15.10 9.64
CA GLN A 135 0.00 16.51 9.49
C GLN A 135 -0.18 16.86 8.01
N GLY A 136 -1.14 16.20 7.36
CA GLY A 136 -1.40 16.38 5.93
C GLY A 136 -0.46 15.57 5.04
N VAL A 137 -0.62 15.73 3.73
CA VAL A 137 0.06 14.92 2.70
C VAL A 137 0.86 15.83 1.77
N ASN A 138 2.10 15.45 1.46
CA ASN A 138 2.96 16.22 0.55
C ASN A 138 3.52 15.30 -0.54
N CYS A 139 3.66 15.84 -1.75
CA CYS A 139 4.21 15.15 -2.90
C CYS A 139 5.56 15.77 -3.28
N PHE A 140 6.56 14.92 -3.48
CA PHE A 140 7.90 15.29 -3.90
C PHE A 140 8.24 14.57 -5.20
N MET A 141 8.66 15.30 -6.22
CA MET A 141 9.08 14.73 -7.50
C MET A 141 10.60 14.62 -7.55
N LEU A 142 11.10 13.49 -8.06
CA LEU A 142 12.54 13.30 -8.27
C LEU A 142 12.99 14.15 -9.45
N ASP A 143 13.97 15.01 -9.22
CA ASP A 143 14.79 15.58 -10.28
C ASP A 143 15.99 14.62 -10.55
N PRO A 144 16.00 13.92 -11.69
CA PRO A 144 17.05 12.94 -11.99
C PRO A 144 18.41 13.59 -12.28
N ALA A 145 18.48 14.88 -12.61
CA ALA A 145 19.74 15.57 -12.91
C ALA A 145 20.57 15.79 -11.65
N ILE A 146 19.92 16.04 -10.51
CA ILE A 146 20.57 16.30 -9.22
C ILE A 146 20.37 15.17 -8.20
N GLY A 147 19.42 14.26 -8.43
CA GLY A 147 19.13 13.14 -7.54
C GLY A 147 18.35 13.52 -6.28
N GLU A 148 17.58 14.60 -6.32
CA GLU A 148 16.85 15.16 -5.17
C GLU A 148 15.33 15.11 -5.38
N PHE A 149 14.60 14.94 -4.27
CA PHE A 149 13.15 14.99 -4.25
C PHE A 149 12.67 16.40 -3.92
N ILE A 150 12.09 17.08 -4.91
CA ILE A 150 11.62 18.47 -4.81
C ILE A 150 10.13 18.48 -4.46
N LEU A 151 9.74 19.25 -3.46
CA LEU A 151 8.32 19.43 -3.10
C LEU A 151 7.57 20.08 -4.27
N VAL A 152 6.58 19.38 -4.81
CA VAL A 152 5.75 19.85 -5.94
C VAL A 152 4.30 20.13 -5.54
N ASP A 153 3.75 19.36 -4.59
CA ASP A 153 2.41 19.60 -4.05
C ASP A 153 2.45 19.58 -2.52
N ARG A 154 1.89 20.62 -1.90
CA ARG A 154 1.84 20.80 -0.44
C ARG A 154 0.42 20.62 0.08
N ASP A 155 0.30 19.94 1.23
CA ASP A 155 -0.97 19.68 1.93
C ASP A 155 -2.12 19.22 1.01
N VAL A 156 -1.83 18.17 0.23
CA VAL A 156 -2.77 17.60 -0.73
C VAL A 156 -4.06 17.17 -0.04
N LYS A 157 -5.19 17.61 -0.61
CA LYS A 157 -6.54 17.19 -0.20
C LYS A 157 -7.25 16.50 -1.35
N ILE A 158 -7.87 15.36 -1.04
CA ILE A 158 -8.72 14.67 -2.01
C ILE A 158 -10.05 15.40 -2.16
N LYS A 159 -10.64 15.36 -3.36
CA LYS A 159 -11.99 15.88 -3.60
C LYS A 159 -13.03 15.11 -2.79
N LYS A 160 -14.09 15.78 -2.33
CA LYS A 160 -15.18 15.14 -1.57
C LYS A 160 -15.91 14.04 -2.37
N LYS A 161 -16.10 14.26 -3.67
CA LYS A 161 -16.69 13.32 -4.63
C LYS A 161 -15.91 13.37 -5.94
N GLY A 162 -15.64 12.22 -6.55
CA GLY A 162 -14.97 12.11 -7.84
C GLY A 162 -15.91 11.73 -8.97
N LYS A 163 -15.31 11.29 -10.08
CA LYS A 163 -16.00 10.82 -11.30
C LYS A 163 -15.35 9.57 -11.88
N ILE A 164 -14.55 8.87 -11.07
CA ILE A 164 -13.77 7.70 -11.48
C ILE A 164 -14.02 6.58 -10.46
N TYR A 165 -14.29 5.37 -10.96
CA TYR A 165 -14.18 4.16 -10.15
C TYR A 165 -13.03 3.30 -10.67
N SER A 166 -12.36 2.60 -9.76
CA SER A 166 -11.19 1.78 -10.05
C SER A 166 -11.28 0.41 -9.40
N LEU A 167 -11.48 -0.61 -10.22
CA LEU A 167 -11.60 -2.01 -9.78
C LEU A 167 -11.38 -2.94 -10.98
N ASN A 168 -10.90 -4.16 -10.73
CA ASN A 168 -10.79 -5.20 -11.74
C ASN A 168 -12.14 -5.89 -12.00
N GLU A 169 -12.87 -5.44 -13.02
CA GLU A 169 -14.15 -6.03 -13.40
C GLU A 169 -14.07 -7.46 -13.97
N GLY A 170 -12.87 -7.98 -14.24
CA GLY A 170 -12.68 -9.40 -14.56
C GLY A 170 -13.10 -10.35 -13.43
N TYR A 171 -13.33 -9.83 -12.22
CA TYR A 171 -13.89 -10.58 -11.11
C TYR A 171 -15.43 -10.47 -10.99
N ALA A 172 -16.13 -9.92 -11.98
CA ALA A 172 -17.59 -9.68 -11.94
C ALA A 172 -18.41 -10.88 -11.47
N LEU A 173 -18.07 -12.09 -11.95
CA LEU A 173 -18.74 -13.34 -11.55
C LEU A 173 -18.66 -13.63 -10.04
N TYR A 174 -17.64 -13.11 -9.35
CA TYR A 174 -17.33 -13.43 -7.96
C TYR A 174 -17.63 -12.28 -6.99
N PHE A 175 -18.18 -11.18 -7.48
CA PHE A 175 -18.48 -10.02 -6.65
C PHE A 175 -19.62 -10.28 -5.68
N ASP A 176 -19.47 -9.69 -4.50
CA ASP A 176 -20.56 -9.50 -3.57
C ASP A 176 -21.67 -8.64 -4.20
N PRO A 177 -22.95 -8.90 -3.91
CA PRO A 177 -24.07 -8.11 -4.43
C PRO A 177 -23.92 -6.59 -4.23
N ALA A 178 -23.32 -6.15 -3.12
CA ALA A 178 -23.08 -4.73 -2.87
C ALA A 178 -22.12 -4.09 -3.88
N VAL A 179 -21.07 -4.82 -4.27
CA VAL A 179 -20.11 -4.35 -5.29
C VAL A 179 -20.80 -4.26 -6.64
N THR A 180 -21.60 -5.27 -6.99
CA THR A 180 -22.38 -5.29 -8.24
C THR A 180 -23.38 -4.12 -8.30
N GLU A 181 -24.14 -3.86 -7.22
CA GLU A 181 -25.06 -2.72 -7.15
C GLU A 181 -24.32 -1.38 -7.27
N TYR A 182 -23.19 -1.22 -6.56
CA TYR A 182 -22.41 0.02 -6.63
C TYR A 182 -21.90 0.29 -8.05
N LEU A 183 -21.32 -0.73 -8.71
CA LEU A 183 -20.84 -0.60 -10.09
C LEU A 183 -21.98 -0.30 -11.07
N GLN A 184 -23.16 -0.88 -10.87
CA GLN A 184 -24.31 -0.60 -11.71
C GLN A 184 -24.73 0.87 -11.60
N LYS A 185 -24.79 1.42 -10.39
CA LYS A 185 -25.07 2.84 -10.15
C LYS A 185 -24.01 3.77 -10.75
N LYS A 186 -22.72 3.36 -10.76
CA LYS A 186 -21.66 4.16 -11.38
C LYS A 186 -21.75 4.19 -12.91
N LYS A 187 -22.24 3.11 -13.53
CA LYS A 187 -22.35 2.97 -15.00
C LYS A 187 -23.66 3.51 -15.57
N PHE A 188 -24.75 3.33 -14.83
CA PHE A 188 -26.10 3.70 -15.23
C PHE A 188 -26.74 4.55 -14.12
N PRO A 189 -26.25 5.77 -13.90
CA PRO A 189 -26.84 6.68 -12.92
C PRO A 189 -28.29 7.02 -13.30
N GLU A 190 -29.19 6.91 -12.32
CA GLU A 190 -30.63 7.19 -12.50
C GLU A 190 -30.99 8.65 -12.18
N ASP A 191 -30.06 9.42 -11.60
CA ASP A 191 -30.23 10.83 -11.22
C ASP A 191 -29.95 11.82 -12.38
N GLY A 192 -29.73 11.30 -13.59
CA GLY A 192 -29.40 12.09 -14.78
C GLY A 192 -27.93 12.57 -14.83
N SER A 193 -27.09 12.20 -13.87
CA SER A 193 -25.67 12.52 -13.91
C SER A 193 -24.93 11.70 -14.99
N ALA A 194 -23.73 12.15 -15.38
CA ALA A 194 -22.91 11.38 -16.31
C ALA A 194 -22.33 10.13 -15.61
N PRO A 195 -22.23 8.98 -16.31
CA PRO A 195 -21.54 7.80 -15.79
C PRO A 195 -20.11 8.11 -15.35
N TYR A 196 -19.62 7.37 -14.35
CA TYR A 196 -18.24 7.48 -13.92
C TYR A 196 -17.31 6.83 -14.96
N GLY A 197 -16.12 7.41 -15.13
CA GLY A 197 -15.06 6.79 -15.92
C GLY A 197 -14.46 5.58 -15.19
N ALA A 198 -14.29 4.46 -15.88
CA ALA A 198 -13.54 3.33 -15.36
C ALA A 198 -12.04 3.55 -15.56
N ARG A 199 -11.23 3.33 -14.53
CA ARG A 199 -9.75 3.29 -14.64
C ARG A 199 -9.21 2.19 -13.77
N TYR A 200 -8.37 1.31 -14.32
CA TYR A 200 -7.71 0.27 -13.53
C TYR A 200 -6.35 -0.03 -14.14
N VAL A 201 -5.28 0.47 -13.52
CA VAL A 201 -3.89 0.24 -13.95
C VAL A 201 -3.44 -1.15 -13.53
N GLY A 202 -3.93 -1.64 -12.40
CA GLY A 202 -3.56 -2.95 -11.86
C GLY A 202 -2.34 -2.93 -10.95
N SER A 203 -1.82 -1.74 -10.63
CA SER A 203 -0.85 -1.49 -9.56
C SER A 203 -1.50 -0.59 -8.52
N MET A 204 -1.55 -1.03 -7.25
CA MET A 204 -2.27 -0.32 -6.21
C MET A 204 -1.76 1.11 -6.06
N VAL A 205 -0.44 1.31 -6.05
CA VAL A 205 0.21 2.62 -5.95
C VAL A 205 -0.25 3.59 -7.04
N ALA A 206 -0.39 3.13 -8.28
CA ALA A 206 -0.80 3.97 -9.41
C ALA A 206 -2.29 4.32 -9.33
N ASP A 207 -3.13 3.33 -9.01
CA ASP A 207 -4.58 3.52 -8.89
C ASP A 207 -4.95 4.39 -7.68
N VAL A 208 -4.29 4.20 -6.54
CA VAL A 208 -4.48 5.02 -5.33
C VAL A 208 -3.91 6.43 -5.53
N HIS A 209 -2.74 6.58 -6.15
CA HIS A 209 -2.20 7.91 -6.44
C HIS A 209 -3.16 8.73 -7.31
N ARG A 210 -3.68 8.16 -8.40
CA ARG A 210 -4.72 8.80 -9.23
C ARG A 210 -5.95 9.15 -8.40
N THR A 211 -6.40 8.24 -7.53
CA THR A 211 -7.56 8.47 -6.66
C THR A 211 -7.33 9.67 -5.73
N LEU A 212 -6.13 9.77 -5.15
CA LEU A 212 -5.73 10.90 -4.30
C LEU A 212 -5.80 12.24 -5.06
N VAL A 213 -5.20 12.33 -6.25
CA VAL A 213 -5.09 13.60 -6.98
C VAL A 213 -6.37 13.98 -7.75
N TYR A 214 -7.09 13.02 -8.30
CA TYR A 214 -8.27 13.30 -9.14
C TYR A 214 -9.60 13.14 -8.41
N GLY A 215 -9.61 12.48 -7.25
CA GLY A 215 -10.81 12.02 -6.57
C GLY A 215 -11.40 10.77 -7.22
N GLY A 216 -12.43 10.24 -6.58
CA GLY A 216 -13.12 9.01 -6.99
C GLY A 216 -12.86 7.90 -6.00
N ILE A 217 -12.97 6.66 -6.45
CA ILE A 217 -12.89 5.49 -5.57
C ILE A 217 -12.04 4.37 -6.15
N PHE A 218 -11.22 3.76 -5.31
CA PHE A 218 -10.50 2.52 -5.57
C PHE A 218 -11.11 1.39 -4.75
N LEU A 219 -11.37 0.24 -5.38
CA LEU A 219 -11.94 -0.93 -4.75
C LEU A 219 -11.12 -2.18 -5.06
N TYR A 220 -10.71 -2.87 -4.01
CA TYR A 220 -10.23 -4.25 -4.02
C TYR A 220 -11.04 -5.05 -2.98
N PRO A 221 -12.34 -5.30 -3.24
CA PRO A 221 -13.22 -5.94 -2.28
C PRO A 221 -12.87 -7.42 -2.09
N ALA A 222 -13.49 -8.03 -1.08
CA ALA A 222 -13.52 -9.48 -0.97
C ALA A 222 -14.29 -10.07 -2.16
N ASN A 223 -13.96 -11.30 -2.52
CA ASN A 223 -14.72 -12.07 -3.50
C ASN A 223 -14.75 -13.54 -3.10
N VAL A 224 -15.58 -14.34 -3.78
CA VAL A 224 -15.75 -15.77 -3.47
C VAL A 224 -14.41 -16.54 -3.43
N LYS A 225 -13.44 -16.18 -4.27
CA LYS A 225 -12.11 -16.82 -4.33
C LYS A 225 -11.11 -16.26 -3.33
N SER A 226 -11.39 -15.11 -2.73
CA SER A 226 -10.49 -14.37 -1.84
C SER A 226 -11.33 -13.63 -0.80
N PRO A 227 -11.91 -14.36 0.19
CA PRO A 227 -12.87 -13.81 1.14
C PRO A 227 -12.25 -12.77 2.08
N LYS A 228 -10.93 -12.83 2.29
CA LYS A 228 -10.16 -11.80 3.03
C LYS A 228 -9.53 -10.76 2.10
N GLY A 229 -9.98 -10.63 0.85
CA GLY A 229 -9.33 -9.81 -0.16
C GLY A 229 -7.94 -10.34 -0.57
N LYS A 230 -7.18 -9.51 -1.27
CA LYS A 230 -5.85 -9.86 -1.80
C LYS A 230 -4.70 -9.04 -1.21
N LEU A 231 -4.97 -7.77 -0.91
CA LEU A 231 -3.98 -6.80 -0.44
C LEU A 231 -3.67 -7.03 1.04
N ARG A 232 -2.41 -6.84 1.45
CA ARG A 232 -1.96 -7.04 2.83
C ARG A 232 -2.11 -5.79 3.67
N LEU A 233 -2.59 -6.01 4.88
CA LEU A 233 -2.94 -4.96 5.82
C LEU A 233 -1.74 -4.04 6.14
N LEU A 234 -0.61 -4.60 6.58
CA LEU A 234 0.48 -3.82 7.16
C LEU A 234 1.27 -2.95 6.17
N TYR A 235 1.41 -3.41 4.93
CA TYR A 235 2.33 -2.78 3.96
C TYR A 235 1.71 -2.43 2.61
N GLU A 236 0.42 -2.71 2.40
CA GLU A 236 -0.36 -2.20 1.27
C GLU A 236 -1.52 -1.34 1.78
N CYS A 237 -2.40 -1.90 2.62
CA CYS A 237 -3.66 -1.24 3.01
C CYS A 237 -3.48 -0.09 4.00
N ASN A 238 -2.81 -0.33 5.13
CA ASN A 238 -2.58 0.65 6.19
C ASN A 238 -1.86 1.92 5.70
N PRO A 239 -0.70 1.84 5.01
CA PRO A 239 -0.01 3.03 4.52
C PRO A 239 -0.86 3.86 3.56
N MET A 240 -1.58 3.20 2.65
CA MET A 240 -2.46 3.87 1.69
C MET A 240 -3.68 4.50 2.37
N ALA A 241 -4.28 3.81 3.34
CA ALA A 241 -5.38 4.32 4.16
C ALA A 241 -4.94 5.53 4.99
N PHE A 242 -3.73 5.51 5.56
CA PHE A 242 -3.15 6.62 6.30
C PHE A 242 -3.00 7.87 5.43
N ILE A 243 -2.40 7.72 4.24
CA ILE A 243 -2.32 8.83 3.27
C ILE A 243 -3.72 9.33 2.89
N MET A 244 -4.66 8.42 2.63
CA MET A 244 -6.01 8.79 2.20
C MET A 244 -6.74 9.61 3.27
N GLU A 245 -6.70 9.19 4.54
CA GLU A 245 -7.33 9.94 5.63
C GLU A 245 -6.65 11.29 5.90
N GLN A 246 -5.32 11.35 5.83
CA GLN A 246 -4.56 12.60 5.99
C GLN A 246 -4.89 13.63 4.88
N ALA A 247 -5.31 13.14 3.72
CA ALA A 247 -5.82 13.96 2.62
C ALA A 247 -7.32 14.31 2.74
N GLY A 248 -8.02 13.85 3.79
CA GLY A 248 -9.46 14.07 3.99
C GLY A 248 -10.37 13.04 3.29
N GLY A 249 -9.80 11.92 2.83
CA GLY A 249 -10.52 10.79 2.26
C GLY A 249 -10.95 9.76 3.31
N MET A 250 -11.41 8.61 2.83
CA MET A 250 -11.83 7.49 3.67
C MET A 250 -11.25 6.16 3.15
N ALA A 251 -11.04 5.20 4.05
CA ALA A 251 -10.63 3.84 3.73
C ALA A 251 -11.35 2.82 4.63
N THR A 252 -11.99 1.81 4.04
CA THR A 252 -12.84 0.84 4.73
C THR A 252 -12.72 -0.57 4.14
N THR A 253 -13.05 -1.59 4.93
CA THR A 253 -13.32 -2.96 4.45
C THR A 253 -14.74 -3.13 3.90
N GLY A 254 -15.59 -2.11 4.07
CA GLY A 254 -17.05 -2.17 3.93
C GLY A 254 -17.75 -2.08 5.28
N THR A 255 -17.16 -2.67 6.33
CA THR A 255 -17.69 -2.71 7.70
C THR A 255 -16.85 -1.94 8.71
N THR A 256 -15.52 -1.97 8.55
CA THR A 256 -14.56 -1.43 9.51
C THR A 256 -13.61 -0.50 8.78
N ASN A 257 -13.24 0.61 9.41
CA ASN A 257 -12.17 1.45 8.89
C ASN A 257 -10.83 0.68 8.90
N ILE A 258 -10.07 0.78 7.81
CA ILE A 258 -8.82 0.03 7.63
C ILE A 258 -7.82 0.27 8.76
N LEU A 259 -7.67 1.52 9.21
CA LEU A 259 -6.66 1.88 10.20
C LEU A 259 -7.00 1.36 11.60
N ASP A 260 -8.25 1.03 11.86
CA ASP A 260 -8.73 0.52 13.17
C ASP A 260 -8.58 -1.00 13.31
N ILE A 261 -8.15 -1.70 12.27
CA ILE A 261 -7.98 -3.15 12.30
C ILE A 261 -6.73 -3.51 13.09
N GLN A 262 -6.90 -4.29 14.16
CA GLN A 262 -5.81 -4.94 14.88
C GLN A 262 -5.27 -6.11 14.04
N PRO A 263 -3.99 -6.09 13.60
CA PRO A 263 -3.43 -7.19 12.82
C PRO A 263 -3.22 -8.43 13.69
N GLU A 264 -3.59 -9.59 13.15
CA GLU A 264 -3.35 -10.92 13.75
C GLU A 264 -2.07 -11.58 13.22
N SER A 265 -1.60 -11.17 12.04
CA SER A 265 -0.37 -11.69 11.42
C SER A 265 0.27 -10.69 10.46
N LEU A 266 1.59 -10.82 10.24
CA LEU A 266 2.36 -9.92 9.37
C LEU A 266 1.88 -9.89 7.91
N HIS A 267 1.20 -10.94 7.47
CA HIS A 267 0.75 -11.11 6.09
C HIS A 267 -0.77 -11.18 5.95
N GLN A 268 -1.49 -10.72 6.98
CA GLN A 268 -2.95 -10.64 6.96
C GLN A 268 -3.42 -9.84 5.74
N ARG A 269 -4.42 -10.39 5.05
CA ARG A 269 -5.10 -9.70 3.96
C ARG A 269 -6.42 -9.13 4.43
N VAL A 270 -6.83 -8.03 3.82
CA VAL A 270 -8.15 -7.42 4.04
C VAL A 270 -8.74 -6.96 2.70
N PRO A 271 -10.08 -6.95 2.56
CA PRO A 271 -10.74 -6.20 1.50
C PRO A 271 -10.52 -4.69 1.71
N VAL A 272 -10.49 -3.93 0.62
CA VAL A 272 -10.17 -2.51 0.66
C VAL A 272 -11.09 -1.73 -0.25
N VAL A 273 -11.65 -0.64 0.25
CA VAL A 273 -12.29 0.43 -0.51
C VAL A 273 -11.80 1.76 0.04
N MET A 274 -11.28 2.64 -0.82
CA MET A 274 -10.78 3.94 -0.39
C MET A 274 -10.91 5.03 -1.45
N GLY A 275 -10.93 6.28 -1.02
CA GLY A 275 -10.97 7.42 -1.92
C GLY A 275 -11.77 8.60 -1.36
N SER A 276 -12.44 9.30 -2.28
CA SER A 276 -13.31 10.44 -2.00
C SER A 276 -14.39 10.05 -0.99
N PRO A 277 -14.57 10.84 0.08
CA PRO A 277 -15.41 10.45 1.21
C PRO A 277 -16.89 10.23 0.83
N ASP A 278 -17.44 10.99 -0.13
CA ASP A 278 -18.84 10.82 -0.53
C ASP A 278 -19.04 9.53 -1.35
N ASP A 279 -18.07 9.18 -2.21
CA ASP A 279 -18.10 7.92 -2.98
C ASP A 279 -17.95 6.71 -2.05
N VAL A 280 -17.05 6.79 -1.06
CA VAL A 280 -16.85 5.71 -0.08
C VAL A 280 -18.07 5.54 0.83
N ARG A 281 -18.72 6.62 1.27
CA ARG A 281 -19.96 6.53 2.07
C ARG A 281 -21.11 5.92 1.28
N GLU A 282 -21.25 6.26 0.00
CA GLU A 282 -22.23 5.62 -0.87
C GLU A 282 -21.99 4.12 -0.95
N TYR A 283 -20.74 3.69 -1.14
CA TYR A 283 -20.38 2.27 -1.11
C TYR A 283 -20.73 1.61 0.23
N ILE A 284 -20.36 2.22 1.37
CA ILE A 284 -20.68 1.69 2.71
C ILE A 284 -22.20 1.53 2.90
N SER A 285 -22.99 2.52 2.49
CA SER A 285 -24.45 2.46 2.60
C SER A 285 -25.03 1.29 1.81
N ILE A 286 -24.51 1.00 0.61
CA ILE A 286 -24.93 -0.14 -0.20
C ILE A 286 -24.44 -1.43 0.44
N PHE A 287 -23.20 -1.48 0.92
CA PHE A 287 -22.64 -2.65 1.60
C PHE A 287 -23.49 -3.04 2.82
N GLN A 288 -23.84 -2.09 3.68
CA GLN A 288 -24.70 -2.32 4.84
C GLN A 288 -26.11 -2.79 4.45
N LYS A 289 -26.66 -2.34 3.33
CA LYS A 289 -27.97 -2.79 2.85
C LYS A 289 -27.98 -4.30 2.53
N HIS A 290 -26.88 -4.84 1.99
CA HIS A 290 -26.78 -6.25 1.60
C HIS A 290 -26.28 -7.18 2.72
N HIS A 291 -25.70 -6.62 3.80
CA HIS A 291 -25.10 -7.37 4.91
C HIS A 291 -25.81 -7.09 6.26
N LYS A 292 -27.09 -6.74 6.21
CA LYS A 292 -27.98 -6.58 7.36
C LYS A 292 -28.64 -7.89 7.78
#